data_AF-C1E045-F1
#
_entry.id   AF-C1E045-F1
#
_cell.length_a   1.000
_cell.length_b   1.000
_cell.length_c   1.000
_cell.angle_alpha   90.00
_cell.angle_beta   90.00
_cell.angle_gamma   90.00
#
_symmetry.space_group_name_H-M   'P 1'
#
loop_
_entity.id
_entity.type
_entity.pdbx_description
1 polymer ?
#
loop_
_entity_poly.entity_id
_entity_poly.type
_entity_poly.pdbx_seq_one_letter_code
_entity_poly.pdbx_strand_id
1 'polypeptide(L)'
;MGPCLSVQKNRNVAYHSARSMKNAANNPPKDIERNLVQLFEKADKSKFRFDEVISGGSYSYQKSGEKTEVEGLISDGIAEFKANPGKYVAISYQTSMADWPEDQQKYTLYMRKGWQGLKPKEADDGWQTWIVSSYECLPKIDLGSAADTHTDGMNYEGRKLHDPVNNPPLQPGRGMGCADIPGLKIIGDVDPNDVHQGQVGNCWLLSAISALAEFDGAVHKLFANTPGGIEDMPREGPNEYHVTLYDLSTWEPVDVVVDERLAANAQNPGKLLGAAPSDDGELWVCYLEKAFAVHCGGWDEINGGQCTHAWSILTGCKETYEIRAAGDGTYQCLGKYNPNEDKWEAQANSIKKSFPGLWPMKWPDVGVEYGVVDGEKFHNVSADDLFKKIAAWDANNYIIGAGTGGSGDDTRDTDGIVDGHAYTVLRAHEDVAGSGFDMVQVRNPHGHGELENGYWDDDGPGWDEHPGVKKALRPVQRDDGIFWMSKEEFFKYFGSIYLCAKDMSEFLRD
;
A
#
# COMPACT_ATOMS: atom_id res chain seq x y z
N MET A 1 -11.67 -11.03 -34.56
CA MET A 1 -11.85 -11.50 -33.17
C MET A 1 -10.46 -11.90 -32.68
N GLY A 2 -9.76 -10.97 -32.02
CA GLY A 2 -8.47 -11.26 -31.39
C GLY A 2 -8.70 -11.99 -30.05
N PRO A 3 -7.68 -12.69 -29.51
CA PRO A 3 -7.83 -13.40 -28.25
C PRO A 3 -8.06 -12.40 -27.12
N CYS A 4 -9.11 -12.65 -26.33
CA CYS A 4 -9.42 -11.96 -25.09
C CYS A 4 -8.24 -12.15 -24.14
N LEU A 5 -7.52 -11.07 -23.79
CA LEU A 5 -6.60 -11.08 -22.67
C LEU A 5 -7.45 -11.29 -21.41
N SER A 6 -7.35 -12.48 -20.80
CA SER A 6 -8.02 -12.74 -19.53
C SER A 6 -7.45 -11.77 -18.50
N VAL A 7 -8.30 -10.91 -17.94
CA VAL A 7 -7.94 -10.14 -16.74
C VAL A 7 -7.70 -11.15 -15.63
N GLN A 8 -6.45 -11.24 -15.19
CA GLN A 8 -6.07 -12.03 -14.02
C GLN A 8 -6.01 -11.04 -12.86
N LYS A 9 -6.77 -11.28 -11.78
CA LYS A 9 -6.36 -10.76 -10.46
C LYS A 9 -4.87 -11.15 -10.27
N ASN A 10 -4.06 -10.32 -9.64
CA ASN A 10 -2.65 -10.53 -9.34
C ASN A 10 -2.49 -11.65 -8.28
N ARG A 11 -2.99 -12.83 -8.63
CA ARG A 11 -3.22 -13.98 -7.77
C ARG A 11 -1.90 -14.70 -7.46
N ASN A 12 -0.81 -14.39 -8.15
CA ASN A 12 0.49 -14.98 -7.91
C ASN A 12 1.51 -13.86 -7.71
N VAL A 13 2.20 -13.85 -6.57
CA VAL A 13 3.49 -13.16 -6.39
C VAL A 13 4.61 -13.78 -7.27
N ALA A 14 4.26 -14.32 -8.44
CA ALA A 14 5.15 -15.00 -9.37
C ALA A 14 5.12 -14.35 -10.77
N TYR A 15 4.88 -13.05 -10.87
CA TYR A 15 5.34 -12.28 -12.03
C TYR A 15 6.78 -11.79 -11.77
N HIS A 16 7.71 -12.73 -11.93
CA HIS A 16 8.99 -12.38 -12.51
C HIS A 16 8.86 -12.55 -14.01
N SER A 17 9.16 -11.49 -14.77
CA SER A 17 9.36 -11.60 -16.22
C SER A 17 10.22 -12.82 -16.55
N ALA A 18 9.95 -13.47 -17.69
CA ALA A 18 10.49 -14.76 -18.12
C ALA A 18 12.04 -14.86 -18.27
N ARG A 19 12.80 -13.93 -17.68
CA ARG A 19 14.25 -13.92 -17.59
C ARG A 19 14.82 -14.33 -16.22
N SER A 20 13.99 -14.52 -15.18
CA SER A 20 14.46 -14.81 -13.80
C SER A 20 14.03 -16.17 -13.22
N MET A 21 13.61 -17.14 -14.03
CA MET A 21 13.09 -18.44 -13.57
C MET A 21 14.15 -19.42 -13.00
N LYS A 22 15.27 -18.96 -12.44
CA LYS A 22 16.27 -19.88 -11.84
C LYS A 22 16.49 -19.78 -10.34
N ASN A 23 15.96 -18.78 -9.62
CA ASN A 23 16.30 -18.58 -8.20
C ASN A 23 15.10 -18.34 -7.24
N ALA A 24 13.85 -18.55 -7.66
CA ALA A 24 12.68 -18.11 -6.88
C ALA A 24 12.33 -18.94 -5.62
N ALA A 25 13.04 -20.04 -5.33
CA ALA A 25 12.68 -20.93 -4.22
C ALA A 25 13.28 -20.55 -2.85
N ASN A 26 14.06 -19.46 -2.74
CA ASN A 26 14.86 -19.15 -1.54
C ASN A 26 14.86 -17.66 -1.13
N ASN A 27 13.91 -16.84 -1.56
CA ASN A 27 13.86 -15.46 -1.07
C ASN A 27 13.04 -15.42 0.23
N PRO A 28 13.63 -15.00 1.36
CA PRO A 28 12.88 -14.66 2.58
C PRO A 28 11.93 -13.48 2.30
N PRO A 29 11.12 -13.01 3.28
CA PRO A 29 10.33 -11.78 3.16
C PRO A 29 11.07 -10.68 2.40
N LYS A 30 10.33 -9.78 1.74
CA LYS A 30 10.88 -8.53 1.21
C LYS A 30 11.55 -7.81 2.39
N ASP A 31 12.81 -8.09 2.68
CA ASP A 31 13.62 -7.37 3.65
C ASP A 31 13.69 -5.96 3.06
N ILE A 32 12.83 -5.08 3.57
CA ILE A 32 12.64 -3.71 3.08
C ILE A 32 13.99 -3.02 2.94
N GLU A 33 14.89 -3.25 3.90
CA GLU A 33 16.26 -2.74 3.85
C GLU A 33 17.09 -3.37 2.74
N ARG A 34 16.92 -4.66 2.46
CA ARG A 34 17.59 -5.35 1.35
C ARG A 34 17.14 -4.80 -0.01
N ASN A 35 15.88 -4.42 -0.18
CA ASN A 35 15.38 -3.83 -1.43
C ASN A 35 15.90 -2.40 -1.62
N LEU A 36 15.84 -1.57 -0.58
CA LEU A 36 16.42 -0.22 -0.58
C LEU A 36 17.91 -0.24 -0.93
N VAL A 37 18.70 -1.12 -0.29
CA VAL A 37 20.13 -1.26 -0.60
C VAL A 37 20.35 -1.66 -2.06
N GLN A 38 19.57 -2.61 -2.59
CA GLN A 38 19.68 -3.02 -3.99
C GLN A 38 19.36 -1.87 -4.98
N LEU A 39 18.42 -0.98 -4.64
CA LEU A 39 18.14 0.20 -5.46
C LEU A 39 19.35 1.12 -5.52
N PHE A 40 19.95 1.42 -4.36
CA PHE A 40 21.15 2.25 -4.28
C PHE A 40 22.38 1.59 -4.94
N GLU A 41 22.53 0.26 -4.86
CA GLU A 41 23.61 -0.47 -5.54
C GLU A 41 23.49 -0.43 -7.08
N LYS A 42 22.26 -0.42 -7.61
CA LYS A 42 21.97 -0.35 -9.05
C LYS A 42 21.88 1.07 -9.59
N ALA A 43 21.82 2.07 -8.70
CA ALA A 43 21.66 3.47 -9.08
C ALA A 43 22.84 4.00 -9.90
N ASP A 44 22.57 5.02 -10.72
CA ASP A 44 23.60 5.72 -11.49
C ASP A 44 24.62 6.34 -10.54
N LYS A 45 25.86 5.84 -10.59
CA LYS A 45 26.95 6.28 -9.71
C LYS A 45 27.31 7.76 -9.90
N SER A 46 27.02 8.34 -11.07
CA SER A 46 27.30 9.75 -11.36
C SER A 46 26.37 10.71 -10.62
N LYS A 47 25.22 10.21 -10.18
CA LYS A 47 24.23 10.96 -9.38
C LYS A 47 24.54 10.97 -7.89
N PHE A 48 25.62 10.33 -7.43
CA PHE A 48 26.01 10.41 -6.03
C PHE A 48 26.94 11.59 -5.77
N ARG A 49 26.67 12.28 -4.67
CA ARG A 49 27.52 13.36 -4.15
C ARG A 49 28.17 12.91 -2.86
N PHE A 50 29.35 13.45 -2.59
CA PHE A 50 30.17 13.09 -1.44
C PHE A 50 30.57 14.36 -0.71
N ASP A 51 29.85 14.65 0.36
CA ASP A 51 30.01 15.88 1.12
C ASP A 51 30.94 15.60 2.31
N GLU A 52 32.01 16.40 2.42
CA GLU A 52 32.95 16.32 3.53
C GLU A 52 32.51 17.26 4.66
N VAL A 53 32.48 16.74 5.89
CA VAL A 53 32.12 17.48 7.10
C VAL A 53 33.19 17.24 8.16
N ILE A 54 33.75 18.32 8.70
CA ILE A 54 34.63 18.27 9.86
C ILE A 54 33.76 18.38 11.12
N SER A 55 33.91 17.41 12.01
CA SER A 55 33.07 17.25 13.19
C SER A 55 33.92 17.10 14.45
N GLY A 56 33.38 17.55 15.60
CA GLY A 56 33.91 17.24 16.93
C GLY A 56 33.67 15.78 17.37
N GLY A 57 33.25 14.92 16.43
CA GLY A 57 32.93 13.50 16.65
C GLY A 57 31.46 13.24 17.02
N SER A 58 30.62 14.27 16.95
CA SER A 58 29.18 14.16 17.21
C SER A 58 28.40 14.00 15.90
N TYR A 59 27.40 13.13 15.91
CA TYR A 59 26.49 12.93 14.77
C TYR A 59 25.10 12.58 15.27
N SER A 60 24.09 12.70 14.40
CA SER A 60 22.73 12.21 14.64
C SER A 60 22.31 11.21 13.56
N TYR A 61 21.30 10.40 13.86
CA TYR A 61 20.70 9.43 12.95
C TYR A 61 19.26 9.16 13.39
N GLN A 62 18.44 8.68 12.46
CA GLN A 62 17.11 8.15 12.75
C GLN A 62 17.17 6.66 13.08
N LYS A 63 18.01 5.92 12.33
CA LYS A 63 18.32 4.50 12.56
C LYS A 63 19.83 4.27 12.39
N SER A 64 20.40 3.44 13.24
CA SER A 64 21.81 3.02 13.16
C SER A 64 21.92 1.63 12.53
N GLY A 65 22.92 1.45 11.68
CA GLY A 65 23.24 0.16 11.07
C GLY A 65 24.66 -0.30 11.39
N GLU A 66 25.14 -1.26 10.59
CA GLU A 66 26.48 -1.81 10.72
C GLU A 66 27.55 -0.78 10.33
N LYS A 67 28.71 -0.87 11.00
CA LYS A 67 29.92 -0.13 10.66
C LYS A 67 31.14 -1.03 10.81
N THR A 68 32.14 -0.79 9.99
CA THR A 68 33.39 -1.58 9.98
C THR A 68 34.57 -0.65 10.17
N GLU A 69 35.36 -0.88 11.23
CA GLU A 69 36.66 -0.22 11.43
C GLU A 69 37.71 -0.99 10.63
N VAL A 70 38.56 -0.25 9.90
CA VAL A 70 39.59 -0.80 9.03
C VAL A 70 40.91 -0.11 9.33
N GLU A 71 41.96 -0.90 9.53
CA GLU A 71 43.35 -0.44 9.60
C GLU A 71 43.94 -0.42 8.19
N GLY A 72 44.58 0.69 7.81
CA GLY A 72 45.14 0.89 6.47
C GLY A 72 44.96 2.32 5.97
N LEU A 73 45.46 2.59 4.75
CA LEU A 73 45.42 3.92 4.15
C LEU A 73 44.00 4.48 4.05
N ILE A 74 43.78 5.65 4.64
CA ILE A 74 42.51 6.40 4.56
C ILE A 74 42.18 6.74 3.10
N SER A 75 43.18 7.01 2.26
CA SER A 75 42.99 7.26 0.83
C SER A 75 42.32 6.08 0.11
N ASP A 76 42.69 4.86 0.48
CA ASP A 76 42.12 3.64 -0.10
C ASP A 76 40.69 3.41 0.41
N GLY A 77 40.45 3.70 1.69
CA GLY A 77 39.10 3.73 2.26
C GLY A 77 38.16 4.71 1.56
N ILE A 78 38.64 5.93 1.28
CA ILE A 78 37.88 6.95 0.53
C ILE A 78 37.61 6.48 -0.91
N ALA A 79 38.60 5.85 -1.56
CA ALA A 79 38.43 5.32 -2.91
C ALA A 79 37.38 4.18 -2.96
N GLU A 80 37.44 3.24 -2.02
CA GLU A 80 36.46 2.14 -1.89
C GLU A 80 35.06 2.69 -1.60
N PHE A 81 34.95 3.66 -0.69
CA PHE A 81 33.70 4.34 -0.37
C PHE A 81 33.08 4.99 -1.61
N LYS A 82 33.86 5.78 -2.35
CA LYS A 82 33.40 6.49 -3.55
C LYS A 82 33.12 5.55 -4.73
N ALA A 83 33.79 4.41 -4.82
CA ALA A 83 33.53 3.40 -5.84
C ALA A 83 32.21 2.64 -5.60
N ASN A 84 31.76 2.59 -4.34
CA ASN A 84 30.61 1.80 -3.90
C ASN A 84 29.57 2.64 -3.10
N PRO A 85 29.07 3.75 -3.65
CA PRO A 85 28.16 4.65 -2.92
C PRO A 85 26.80 4.00 -2.60
N GLY A 86 26.41 2.95 -3.34
CA GLY A 86 25.22 2.18 -3.02
C GLY A 86 25.37 1.32 -1.76
N LYS A 87 26.60 0.87 -1.46
CA LYS A 87 26.91 0.00 -0.32
C LYS A 87 27.15 0.78 0.97
N TYR A 88 27.70 1.99 0.87
CA TYR A 88 28.11 2.79 2.02
C TYR A 88 27.36 4.12 2.07
N VAL A 89 26.98 4.55 3.27
CA VAL A 89 26.38 5.88 3.50
C VAL A 89 27.41 6.91 3.93
N ALA A 90 28.49 6.49 4.60
CA ALA A 90 29.57 7.38 5.02
C ALA A 90 30.89 6.65 5.25
N ILE A 91 31.97 7.42 5.30
CA ILE A 91 33.26 7.06 5.88
C ILE A 91 33.65 8.12 6.91
N SER A 92 34.27 7.73 8.02
CA SER A 92 34.82 8.67 9.00
C SER A 92 36.22 8.26 9.47
N TYR A 93 37.03 9.25 9.84
CA TYR A 93 38.39 9.07 10.35
C TYR A 93 38.84 10.30 11.14
N GLN A 94 39.87 10.16 11.97
CA GLN A 94 40.47 11.32 12.63
C GLN A 94 41.15 12.22 11.59
N THR A 95 40.81 13.51 11.56
CA THR A 95 41.24 14.45 10.52
C THR A 95 42.76 14.48 10.34
N SER A 96 43.51 14.56 11.45
CA SER A 96 44.98 14.59 11.39
C SER A 96 45.63 13.26 11.02
N MET A 97 44.90 12.14 11.08
CA MET A 97 45.42 10.81 10.80
C MET A 97 45.64 10.55 9.31
N ALA A 98 45.01 11.34 8.43
CA ALA A 98 45.19 11.22 6.98
C ALA A 98 46.65 11.42 6.53
N ASP A 99 47.45 12.15 7.32
CA ASP A 99 48.87 12.43 7.06
C ASP A 99 49.84 11.50 7.81
N TRP A 100 49.34 10.53 8.57
CA TRP A 100 50.17 9.62 9.39
C TRP A 100 50.76 8.47 8.54
N PRO A 101 51.79 7.76 9.04
CA PRO A 101 52.24 6.51 8.42
C PRO A 101 51.11 5.49 8.25
N GLU A 102 51.13 4.70 7.18
CA GLU A 102 50.07 3.74 6.80
C GLU A 102 49.67 2.80 7.95
N ASP A 103 50.64 2.29 8.69
CA ASP A 103 50.46 1.37 9.81
C ASP A 103 49.80 2.02 11.05
N GLN A 104 49.58 3.34 11.00
CA GLN A 104 48.93 4.13 12.04
C GLN A 104 47.59 4.74 11.55
N GLN A 105 47.23 4.51 10.29
CA GLN A 105 45.98 5.00 9.74
C GLN A 105 44.83 4.01 9.99
N LYS A 106 43.67 4.58 10.31
CA LYS A 106 42.41 3.84 10.44
C LYS A 106 41.21 4.69 10.08
N TYR A 107 40.18 4.03 9.59
CA TYR A 107 38.91 4.65 9.23
C TYR A 107 37.73 3.72 9.53
N THR A 108 36.54 4.30 9.59
CA THR A 108 35.28 3.57 9.77
C THR A 108 34.40 3.73 8.54
N LEU A 109 33.99 2.62 7.94
CA LEU A 109 32.98 2.59 6.89
C LEU A 109 31.60 2.34 7.51
N TYR A 110 30.61 3.12 7.09
CA TYR A 110 29.22 3.00 7.53
C TYR A 110 28.42 2.40 6.39
N MET A 111 27.90 1.19 6.60
CA MET A 111 27.10 0.50 5.60
C MET A 111 25.81 1.28 5.34
N ARG A 112 25.29 1.28 4.11
CA ARG A 112 23.99 1.90 3.82
C ARG A 112 22.85 1.11 4.46
N LYS A 113 22.99 -0.22 4.55
CA LYS A 113 22.03 -1.09 5.25
C LYS A 113 21.91 -0.69 6.72
N GLY A 114 20.68 -0.49 7.18
CA GLY A 114 20.33 -0.15 8.57
C GLY A 114 20.58 1.31 8.98
N TRP A 115 21.28 2.11 8.19
CA TRP A 115 21.49 3.52 8.48
C TRP A 115 20.46 4.41 7.79
N GLN A 116 19.76 5.25 8.55
CA GLN A 116 18.83 6.25 8.03
C GLN A 116 19.07 7.62 8.69
N GLY A 117 19.11 8.66 7.87
CA GLY A 117 19.24 10.05 8.34
C GLY A 117 20.57 10.35 9.06
N LEU A 118 21.65 9.63 8.75
CA LEU A 118 22.97 9.89 9.32
C LEU A 118 23.45 11.30 8.94
N LYS A 119 23.66 12.15 9.94
CA LYS A 119 24.11 13.54 9.78
C LYS A 119 25.20 13.85 10.81
N PRO A 120 26.48 13.97 10.39
CA PRO A 120 27.54 14.51 11.22
C PRO A 120 27.23 15.94 11.64
N LYS A 121 27.57 16.32 12.87
CA LYS A 121 27.46 17.69 13.35
C LYS A 121 28.76 18.43 13.07
N GLU A 122 28.69 19.47 12.27
CA GLU A 122 29.81 20.35 11.97
C GLU A 122 30.35 21.01 13.25
N ALA A 123 31.68 21.16 13.33
CA ALA A 123 32.34 21.85 14.42
C ALA A 123 33.59 22.58 13.92
N ASP A 124 33.73 23.85 14.34
CA ASP A 124 34.86 24.72 13.96
C ASP A 124 36.22 24.18 14.43
N ASP A 125 36.24 23.40 15.52
CA ASP A 125 37.42 22.75 16.12
C ASP A 125 37.39 21.22 15.99
N GLY A 126 36.67 20.71 14.97
CA GLY A 126 36.49 19.29 14.77
C GLY A 126 37.80 18.52 14.53
N TRP A 127 37.86 17.32 15.09
CA TRP A 127 39.02 16.42 14.98
C TRP A 127 38.73 15.17 14.15
N GLN A 128 37.48 14.98 13.73
CA GLN A 128 37.02 13.85 12.93
C GLN A 128 36.44 14.34 11.59
N THR A 129 36.96 13.81 10.49
CA THR A 129 36.44 14.03 9.15
C THR A 129 35.41 12.96 8.83
N TRP A 130 34.29 13.37 8.26
CA TRP A 130 33.25 12.52 7.71
C TRP A 130 33.09 12.82 6.22
N ILE A 131 32.98 11.80 5.39
CA ILE A 131 32.50 11.96 4.01
C ILE A 131 31.20 11.20 3.90
N VAL A 132 30.10 11.90 3.61
CA VAL A 132 28.74 11.35 3.54
C VAL A 132 28.29 11.28 2.09
N SER A 133 27.68 10.16 1.71
CA SER A 133 27.16 9.96 0.35
C SER A 133 25.66 10.24 0.29
N SER A 134 25.28 11.21 -0.53
CA SER A 134 23.89 11.54 -0.86
C SER A 134 23.60 11.19 -2.32
N TYR A 135 22.37 10.80 -2.63
CA TYR A 135 21.91 10.60 -4.01
C TYR A 135 21.22 11.89 -4.50
N GLU A 136 21.51 12.28 -5.73
CA GLU A 136 20.95 13.46 -6.37
C GLU A 136 19.43 13.33 -6.48
N CYS A 137 18.76 14.14 -5.68
CA CYS A 137 17.32 14.33 -5.71
C CYS A 137 16.91 15.17 -6.92
N LEU A 138 15.63 15.12 -7.28
CA LEU A 138 15.04 16.06 -8.23
C LEU A 138 15.30 17.50 -7.78
N PRO A 139 15.45 18.45 -8.72
CA PRO A 139 15.65 19.86 -8.38
C PRO A 139 14.54 20.37 -7.47
N LYS A 140 14.87 21.26 -6.54
CA LYS A 140 13.82 21.98 -5.81
C LYS A 140 13.05 22.86 -6.79
N ILE A 141 11.74 22.87 -6.69
CA ILE A 141 10.88 23.71 -7.52
C ILE A 141 9.94 24.55 -6.65
N ASP A 142 9.74 25.79 -7.06
CA ASP A 142 8.60 26.58 -6.65
C ASP A 142 7.49 26.33 -7.66
N LEU A 143 6.34 25.85 -7.19
CA LEU A 143 5.21 25.56 -8.06
C LEU A 143 4.56 26.85 -8.58
N GLY A 144 4.64 27.97 -7.86
CA GLY A 144 4.03 29.24 -8.29
C GLY A 144 2.59 29.06 -8.78
N SER A 145 2.35 29.32 -10.07
CA SER A 145 1.02 29.17 -10.70
C SER A 145 0.59 27.72 -10.98
N ALA A 146 1.50 26.74 -10.89
CA ALA A 146 1.21 25.31 -11.02
C ALA A 146 0.78 24.66 -9.68
N ALA A 147 0.76 25.44 -8.59
CA ALA A 147 0.26 24.98 -7.31
C ALA A 147 -1.26 24.73 -7.37
N ASP A 148 -1.69 23.58 -6.88
CA ASP A 148 -3.12 23.32 -6.72
C ASP A 148 -3.72 24.15 -5.57
N THR A 149 -5.02 24.42 -5.66
CA THR A 149 -5.75 25.16 -4.62
C THR A 149 -6.10 24.31 -3.41
N HIS A 150 -5.83 23.00 -3.49
CA HIS A 150 -6.33 22.03 -2.54
C HIS A 150 -5.35 21.82 -1.39
N THR A 151 -4.05 21.86 -1.65
CA THR A 151 -3.01 21.56 -0.66
C THR A 151 -2.91 22.67 0.40
N ASP A 152 -2.80 23.93 0.00
CA ASP A 152 -2.53 25.03 0.95
C ASP A 152 -3.69 25.36 1.90
N GLY A 153 -4.91 24.99 1.52
CA GLY A 153 -6.13 25.22 2.29
C GLY A 153 -6.56 24.05 3.18
N MET A 154 -5.89 22.91 3.10
CA MET A 154 -6.29 21.71 3.82
C MET A 154 -6.05 21.81 5.33
N ASN A 155 -7.02 21.27 6.08
CA ASN A 155 -6.95 21.04 7.51
C ASN A 155 -7.23 19.56 7.79
N TYR A 156 -6.83 19.12 8.98
CA TYR A 156 -7.24 17.85 9.56
C TYR A 156 -7.42 18.04 11.06
N GLU A 157 -8.55 17.58 11.60
CA GLU A 157 -8.94 17.76 13.00
C GLU A 157 -8.88 19.23 13.46
N GLY A 158 -9.26 20.15 12.57
CA GLY A 158 -9.22 21.59 12.83
C GLY A 158 -7.82 22.21 12.89
N ARG A 159 -6.77 21.45 12.54
CA ARG A 159 -5.38 21.95 12.46
C ARG A 159 -5.00 22.20 11.01
N LYS A 160 -4.34 23.34 10.76
CA LYS A 160 -3.73 23.63 9.46
C LYS A 160 -2.56 22.69 9.22
N LEU A 161 -2.57 22.02 8.09
CA LEU A 161 -1.52 21.05 7.75
C LEU A 161 -0.19 21.74 7.42
N HIS A 162 -0.26 22.89 6.75
CA HIS A 162 0.91 23.52 6.17
C HIS A 162 1.24 24.87 6.80
N ASP A 163 2.50 25.01 7.18
CA ASP A 163 3.14 26.27 7.55
C ASP A 163 4.37 26.47 6.66
N PRO A 164 4.46 27.53 5.83
CA PRO A 164 5.55 27.68 4.86
C PRO A 164 6.96 27.68 5.47
N VAL A 165 7.08 27.99 6.76
CA VAL A 165 8.36 28.11 7.45
C VAL A 165 8.68 26.84 8.23
N ASN A 166 7.72 26.33 9.01
CA ASN A 166 7.95 25.29 10.01
C ASN A 166 7.39 23.92 9.62
N ASN A 167 6.42 23.87 8.70
CA ASN A 167 5.81 22.62 8.24
C ASN A 167 5.33 22.74 6.78
N PRO A 168 6.25 22.97 5.82
CA PRO A 168 5.87 23.08 4.43
C PRO A 168 5.29 21.75 3.92
N PRO A 169 4.45 21.77 2.88
CA PRO A 169 4.09 20.55 2.17
C PRO A 169 5.35 19.78 1.72
N LEU A 170 5.26 18.45 1.70
CA LEU A 170 6.37 17.60 1.32
C LEU A 170 6.34 17.32 -0.18
N GLN A 171 7.49 17.43 -0.85
CA GLN A 171 7.65 17.07 -2.26
C GLN A 171 8.54 15.83 -2.34
N PRO A 172 7.97 14.66 -2.68
CA PRO A 172 8.72 13.42 -2.80
C PRO A 172 9.91 13.55 -3.77
N GLY A 173 11.08 13.09 -3.35
CA GLY A 173 12.27 13.05 -4.18
C GLY A 173 12.98 14.38 -4.40
N ARG A 174 12.59 15.47 -3.72
CA ARG A 174 13.19 16.82 -3.87
C ARG A 174 14.10 17.22 -2.70
N GLY A 175 14.61 16.26 -1.93
CA GLY A 175 15.52 16.51 -0.82
C GLY A 175 14.81 16.98 0.45
N MET A 176 13.55 16.59 0.63
CA MET A 176 12.72 16.94 1.80
C MET A 176 12.58 15.82 2.83
N GLY A 177 13.32 14.72 2.65
CA GLY A 177 13.24 13.52 3.49
C GLY A 177 12.05 12.61 3.18
N CYS A 178 11.43 12.77 2.00
CA CYS A 178 10.30 11.99 1.52
C CYS A 178 10.67 11.37 0.17
N ALA A 179 10.77 10.04 0.09
CA ALA A 179 11.19 9.31 -1.13
C ALA A 179 12.45 9.87 -1.83
N ASP A 180 13.44 10.36 -1.08
CA ASP A 180 14.73 10.83 -1.62
C ASP A 180 15.63 9.64 -1.99
N ILE A 181 15.19 8.84 -2.97
CA ILE A 181 15.80 7.58 -3.37
C ILE A 181 15.89 7.43 -4.90
N PRO A 182 16.78 6.57 -5.42
CA PRO A 182 16.97 6.37 -6.86
C PRO A 182 15.78 5.77 -7.63
N GLY A 183 14.88 5.06 -6.95
CA GLY A 183 13.76 4.32 -7.55
C GLY A 183 12.47 5.12 -7.73
N LEU A 184 12.50 6.43 -7.47
CA LEU A 184 11.34 7.30 -7.48
C LEU A 184 10.54 7.21 -8.79
N LYS A 185 9.24 6.94 -8.68
CA LYS A 185 8.30 6.82 -9.79
C LYS A 185 6.86 7.00 -9.30
N ILE A 186 5.92 7.29 -10.20
CA ILE A 186 4.50 7.30 -9.83
C ILE A 186 3.98 5.89 -9.63
N ILE A 187 4.03 5.11 -10.70
CA ILE A 187 3.62 3.70 -10.72
C ILE A 187 4.74 2.90 -11.38
N GLY A 188 5.13 1.79 -10.78
CA GLY A 188 5.94 0.77 -11.42
C GLY A 188 5.20 -0.56 -11.48
N ASP A 189 5.51 -1.44 -10.55
CA ASP A 189 4.83 -2.73 -10.41
C ASP A 189 3.86 -2.63 -9.25
N VAL A 190 2.62 -2.23 -9.56
CA VAL A 190 1.55 -2.04 -8.57
C VAL A 190 1.44 -3.28 -7.71
N ASP A 191 1.86 -3.16 -6.45
CA ASP A 191 1.75 -4.22 -5.46
C ASP A 191 0.81 -3.71 -4.36
N PRO A 192 -0.20 -4.49 -3.94
CA PRO A 192 -1.05 -4.07 -2.84
C PRO A 192 -0.31 -3.91 -1.50
N ASN A 193 0.96 -4.34 -1.39
CA ASN A 193 1.88 -4.06 -0.28
C ASN A 193 2.55 -2.68 -0.36
N ASP A 194 2.35 -1.91 -1.43
CA ASP A 194 2.78 -0.51 -1.49
C ASP A 194 1.94 0.41 -0.58
N VAL A 195 0.84 -0.12 -0.05
CA VAL A 195 -0.14 0.62 0.76
C VAL A 195 0.37 0.77 2.20
N HIS A 196 1.06 1.87 2.45
CA HIS A 196 1.54 2.23 3.79
C HIS A 196 0.62 3.26 4.44
N GLN A 197 -0.15 2.85 5.46
CA GLN A 197 -1.11 3.70 6.13
C GLN A 197 -0.47 4.92 6.83
N GLY A 198 -1.12 6.07 6.64
CA GLY A 198 -0.79 7.32 7.33
C GLY A 198 -1.42 7.44 8.72
N GLN A 199 -1.61 8.67 9.19
CA GLN A 199 -2.24 8.96 10.49
C GLN A 199 -3.72 9.34 10.38
N VAL A 200 -4.31 9.19 9.19
CA VAL A 200 -5.73 9.42 8.96
C VAL A 200 -6.49 8.13 9.28
N GLY A 201 -7.64 8.25 9.93
CA GLY A 201 -8.54 7.11 10.22
C GLY A 201 -9.26 6.57 8.98
N ASN A 202 -8.54 6.38 7.87
CA ASN A 202 -9.07 5.99 6.57
C ASN A 202 -8.61 4.58 6.14
N CYS A 203 -8.32 3.70 7.09
CA CYS A 203 -7.95 2.30 6.83
C CYS A 203 -8.93 1.63 5.85
N TRP A 204 -10.24 1.90 5.95
CA TRP A 204 -11.26 1.45 5.01
C TRP A 204 -10.97 1.82 3.54
N LEU A 205 -10.42 3.01 3.28
CA LEU A 205 -10.05 3.47 1.95
C LEU A 205 -8.79 2.76 1.48
N LEU A 206 -7.77 2.67 2.34
CA LEU A 206 -6.51 2.02 2.01
C LEU A 206 -6.69 0.51 1.77
N SER A 207 -7.52 -0.17 2.57
CA SER A 207 -7.94 -1.55 2.31
C SER A 207 -8.67 -1.68 0.97
N ALA A 208 -9.57 -0.73 0.65
CA ALA A 208 -10.26 -0.72 -0.64
C ALA A 208 -9.32 -0.49 -1.83
N ILE A 209 -8.30 0.37 -1.67
CA ILE A 209 -7.25 0.62 -2.66
C ILE A 209 -6.36 -0.62 -2.84
N SER A 210 -5.95 -1.26 -1.75
CA SER A 210 -5.20 -2.52 -1.77
C SER A 210 -5.99 -3.61 -2.51
N ALA A 211 -7.29 -3.76 -2.22
CA ALA A 211 -8.17 -4.68 -2.92
C ALA A 211 -8.32 -4.37 -4.42
N LEU A 212 -8.29 -3.09 -4.80
CA LEU A 212 -8.32 -2.68 -6.21
C LEU A 212 -7.00 -2.99 -6.91
N ALA A 213 -5.86 -2.82 -6.23
CA ALA A 213 -4.52 -3.10 -6.73
C ALA A 213 -4.29 -4.59 -7.03
N GLU A 214 -5.11 -5.48 -6.48
CA GLU A 214 -5.16 -6.90 -6.86
C GLU A 214 -5.63 -7.13 -8.30
N PHE A 215 -6.10 -6.12 -9.02
CA PHE A 215 -6.51 -6.22 -10.41
C PHE A 215 -5.54 -5.47 -11.31
N ASP A 216 -4.72 -6.21 -12.06
CA ASP A 216 -3.69 -5.66 -12.93
C ASP A 216 -4.26 -4.57 -13.86
N GLY A 217 -3.65 -3.39 -13.81
CA GLY A 217 -4.06 -2.24 -14.61
C GLY A 217 -5.16 -1.37 -14.00
N ALA A 218 -5.80 -1.77 -12.89
CA ALA A 218 -6.88 -0.97 -12.29
C ALA A 218 -6.36 0.38 -11.77
N VAL A 219 -5.22 0.39 -11.07
CA VAL A 219 -4.56 1.62 -10.63
C VAL A 219 -4.09 2.44 -11.84
N HIS A 220 -3.47 1.81 -12.85
CA HIS A 220 -3.06 2.50 -14.07
C HIS A 220 -4.22 3.19 -14.77
N LYS A 221 -5.40 2.56 -14.81
CA LYS A 221 -6.62 3.13 -15.38
C LYS A 221 -7.04 4.41 -14.66
N LEU A 222 -6.91 4.48 -13.32
CA LEU A 222 -7.24 5.69 -12.56
C LEU A 222 -6.33 6.87 -12.92
N PHE A 223 -5.06 6.62 -13.29
CA PHE A 223 -4.10 7.66 -13.64
C PHE A 223 -3.99 7.92 -15.15
N ALA A 224 -4.77 7.23 -15.98
CA ALA A 224 -4.60 7.20 -17.44
C ALA A 224 -4.73 8.56 -18.12
N ASN A 225 -5.47 9.49 -17.53
CA ASN A 225 -5.67 10.85 -18.05
C ASN A 225 -4.54 11.82 -17.68
N THR A 226 -3.51 11.37 -16.95
CA THR A 226 -2.37 12.22 -16.57
C THR A 226 -1.61 12.74 -17.80
N PRO A 227 -1.45 14.07 -17.97
CA PRO A 227 -0.86 14.65 -19.16
C PRO A 227 0.57 14.19 -19.47
N GLY A 228 0.72 13.60 -20.66
CA GLY A 228 2.01 13.08 -21.14
C GLY A 228 2.42 11.76 -20.51
N GLY A 229 1.47 11.02 -19.93
CA GLY A 229 1.72 9.70 -19.32
C GLY A 229 2.38 9.78 -17.96
N ILE A 230 2.51 8.62 -17.32
CA ILE A 230 3.05 8.44 -15.96
C ILE A 230 4.42 7.75 -15.94
N GLU A 231 4.85 7.19 -17.06
CA GLU A 231 6.02 6.33 -17.19
C GLU A 231 7.33 7.06 -16.86
N ASP A 232 7.40 8.35 -17.20
CA ASP A 232 8.55 9.23 -16.96
C ASP A 232 8.31 10.22 -15.79
N MET A 233 7.34 9.95 -14.93
CA MET A 233 7.02 10.78 -13.77
C MET A 233 7.58 10.18 -12.46
N PRO A 234 7.99 11.02 -11.50
CA PRO A 234 8.00 12.49 -11.54
C PRO A 234 9.15 13.07 -12.40
N ARG A 235 8.86 14.17 -13.09
CA ARG A 235 9.80 14.94 -13.93
C ARG A 235 10.54 15.99 -13.10
N GLU A 236 11.63 16.53 -13.64
CA GLU A 236 12.43 17.58 -12.99
C GLU A 236 11.63 18.87 -12.73
N GLY A 237 10.74 19.24 -13.65
CA GLY A 237 9.84 20.38 -13.49
C GLY A 237 8.60 20.07 -12.62
N PRO A 238 7.66 21.03 -12.51
CA PRO A 238 6.37 20.80 -11.86
C PRO A 238 5.62 19.60 -12.46
N ASN A 239 5.11 18.74 -11.57
CA ASN A 239 4.26 17.62 -11.93
C ASN A 239 2.81 17.87 -11.48
N GLU A 240 1.90 17.39 -12.30
CA GLU A 240 0.46 17.41 -12.09
C GLU A 240 -0.06 16.01 -12.42
N TYR A 241 -0.92 15.47 -11.55
CA TYR A 241 -1.49 14.13 -11.69
C TYR A 241 -2.99 14.23 -11.84
N HIS A 242 -3.54 13.49 -12.81
CA HIS A 242 -4.98 13.41 -13.04
C HIS A 242 -5.45 12.03 -12.60
N VAL A 243 -6.28 12.00 -11.58
CA VAL A 243 -6.84 10.76 -11.03
C VAL A 243 -8.34 10.74 -11.32
N THR A 244 -8.77 9.84 -12.19
CA THR A 244 -10.17 9.67 -12.55
C THR A 244 -10.93 8.95 -11.44
N LEU A 245 -11.89 9.63 -10.83
CA LEU A 245 -12.79 9.11 -9.78
C LEU A 245 -14.25 9.33 -10.17
N TYR A 246 -15.19 8.57 -9.64
CA TYR A 246 -16.62 8.78 -9.87
C TYR A 246 -17.20 9.74 -8.83
N ASP A 247 -17.93 10.75 -9.29
CA ASP A 247 -18.75 11.59 -8.41
C ASP A 247 -20.05 10.85 -8.07
N LEU A 248 -20.29 10.56 -6.79
CA LEU A 248 -21.46 9.75 -6.40
C LEU A 248 -22.79 10.49 -6.47
N SER A 249 -22.78 11.81 -6.64
CA SER A 249 -24.00 12.59 -6.83
C SER A 249 -24.50 12.52 -8.28
N THR A 250 -23.59 12.43 -9.26
CA THR A 250 -23.90 12.34 -10.69
C THR A 250 -23.70 10.94 -11.27
N TRP A 251 -22.85 10.13 -10.65
CA TRP A 251 -22.32 8.85 -11.11
C TRP A 251 -21.46 8.93 -12.38
N GLU A 252 -20.94 10.11 -12.69
CA GLU A 252 -20.04 10.33 -13.82
C GLU A 252 -18.57 10.33 -13.36
N PRO A 253 -17.64 9.88 -14.21
CA PRO A 253 -16.21 10.00 -13.95
C PRO A 253 -15.78 11.48 -13.99
N VAL A 254 -14.84 11.83 -13.12
CA VAL A 254 -14.27 13.17 -12.95
C VAL A 254 -12.76 13.02 -12.78
N ASP A 255 -11.99 13.77 -13.55
CA ASP A 255 -10.55 13.86 -13.35
C ASP A 255 -10.24 14.83 -12.21
N VAL A 256 -9.78 14.29 -11.09
CA VAL A 256 -9.31 15.07 -9.95
C VAL A 256 -7.84 15.40 -10.16
N VAL A 257 -7.57 16.69 -10.33
CA VAL A 257 -6.24 17.20 -10.63
C VAL A 257 -5.55 17.60 -9.32
N VAL A 258 -4.38 17.01 -9.06
CA VAL A 258 -3.56 17.30 -7.89
C VAL A 258 -2.12 17.58 -8.29
N ASP A 259 -1.49 18.53 -7.61
CA ASP A 259 -0.05 18.77 -7.77
C ASP A 259 0.78 17.74 -6.97
N GLU A 260 2.10 17.84 -7.10
CA GLU A 260 3.03 16.93 -6.44
C GLU A 260 3.27 17.13 -4.95
N ARG A 261 2.69 18.17 -4.33
CA ARG A 261 2.83 18.41 -2.90
C ARG A 261 1.95 17.45 -2.11
N LEU A 262 2.52 16.80 -1.10
CA LEU A 262 1.79 15.95 -0.17
C LEU A 262 1.53 16.65 1.16
N ALA A 263 0.41 16.28 1.78
CA ALA A 263 -0.03 16.75 3.08
C ALA A 263 1.02 16.46 4.16
N ALA A 264 1.49 17.52 4.83
CA ALA A 264 2.39 17.40 5.96
C ALA A 264 1.57 17.21 7.25
N ASN A 265 2.11 16.47 8.18
CA ASN A 265 1.46 16.20 9.45
C ASN A 265 1.61 17.39 10.39
N ALA A 266 0.49 18.00 10.79
CA ALA A 266 0.49 19.16 11.69
C ALA A 266 1.00 18.83 13.11
N GLN A 267 0.85 17.59 13.56
CA GLN A 267 1.29 17.15 14.89
C GLN A 267 2.74 16.68 14.90
N ASN A 268 3.26 16.23 13.75
CA ASN A 268 4.63 15.77 13.57
C ASN A 268 5.28 16.40 12.33
N PRO A 269 5.76 17.65 12.42
CA PRO A 269 6.29 18.37 11.27
C PRO A 269 7.38 17.62 10.50
N GLY A 270 7.31 17.67 9.18
CA GLY A 270 8.23 16.94 8.29
C GLY A 270 7.89 15.45 8.09
N LYS A 271 6.76 14.98 8.62
CA LYS A 271 6.17 13.68 8.28
C LYS A 271 4.93 13.85 7.41
N LEU A 272 4.60 12.83 6.63
CA LEU A 272 3.35 12.79 5.86
C LEU A 272 2.14 12.61 6.78
N LEU A 273 1.02 13.25 6.43
CA LEU A 273 -0.25 13.01 7.08
C LEU A 273 -0.90 11.70 6.58
N GLY A 274 -1.00 11.58 5.25
CA GLY A 274 -1.58 10.44 4.56
C GLY A 274 -0.58 9.31 4.33
N ALA A 275 -0.88 8.46 3.35
CA ALA A 275 -0.09 7.31 2.98
C ALA A 275 1.35 7.69 2.61
N ALA A 276 2.29 6.82 2.98
CA ALA A 276 3.70 6.99 2.66
C ALA A 276 4.03 6.36 1.30
N PRO A 277 5.07 6.86 0.61
CA PRO A 277 5.64 6.18 -0.55
C PRO A 277 6.02 4.73 -0.23
N SER A 278 5.97 3.86 -1.24
CA SER A 278 6.52 2.51 -1.10
C SER A 278 8.02 2.56 -0.84
N ASP A 279 8.58 1.47 -0.31
CA ASP A 279 10.00 1.40 -0.02
C ASP A 279 10.88 1.48 -1.28
N ASP A 280 10.35 1.09 -2.45
CA ASP A 280 11.04 1.21 -3.72
C ASP A 280 10.73 2.51 -4.49
N GLY A 281 9.92 3.39 -3.91
CA GLY A 281 9.75 4.78 -4.34
C GLY A 281 8.54 5.05 -5.21
N GLU A 282 7.54 4.16 -5.19
CA GLU A 282 6.27 4.38 -5.85
C GLU A 282 5.38 5.34 -5.06
N LEU A 283 4.69 6.23 -5.78
CA LEU A 283 3.93 7.34 -5.20
C LEU A 283 2.42 7.23 -5.46
N TRP A 284 1.98 6.18 -6.15
CA TRP A 284 0.61 6.03 -6.62
C TRP A 284 -0.41 6.05 -5.48
N VAL A 285 -0.10 5.42 -4.33
CA VAL A 285 -0.98 5.42 -3.15
C VAL A 285 -1.13 6.84 -2.60
N CYS A 286 -0.02 7.58 -2.48
CA CYS A 286 -0.03 8.95 -1.97
C CYS A 286 -0.91 9.88 -2.80
N TYR A 287 -0.78 9.82 -4.13
CA TYR A 287 -1.52 10.71 -5.02
C TYR A 287 -2.97 10.25 -5.23
N LEU A 288 -3.24 8.94 -5.21
CA LEU A 288 -4.61 8.41 -5.24
C LEU A 288 -5.37 8.82 -3.97
N GLU A 289 -4.77 8.66 -2.79
CA GLU A 289 -5.36 9.09 -1.52
C GLU A 289 -5.56 10.61 -1.47
N LYS A 290 -4.57 11.41 -1.90
CA LYS A 290 -4.71 12.87 -1.99
C LYS A 290 -5.87 13.25 -2.90
N ALA A 291 -5.96 12.69 -4.11
CA ALA A 291 -7.05 12.95 -5.04
C ALA A 291 -8.41 12.55 -4.45
N PHE A 292 -8.48 11.41 -3.76
CA PHE A 292 -9.70 10.98 -3.07
C PHE A 292 -10.10 11.97 -1.97
N ALA A 293 -9.16 12.42 -1.13
CA ALA A 293 -9.41 13.43 -0.11
C ALA A 293 -9.93 14.74 -0.72
N VAL A 294 -9.33 15.20 -1.84
CA VAL A 294 -9.79 16.37 -2.59
C VAL A 294 -11.22 16.19 -3.08
N HIS A 295 -11.52 15.04 -3.69
CA HIS A 295 -12.84 14.71 -4.22
C HIS A 295 -13.94 14.69 -3.16
N CYS A 296 -13.60 14.23 -1.95
CA CYS A 296 -14.50 14.25 -0.80
C CYS A 296 -14.63 15.63 -0.15
N GLY A 297 -13.73 16.57 -0.46
CA GLY A 297 -13.72 17.93 0.08
C GLY A 297 -12.77 18.18 1.25
N GLY A 298 -11.85 17.25 1.53
CA GLY A 298 -10.78 17.39 2.51
C GLY A 298 -10.44 16.12 3.27
N TRP A 299 -9.31 16.12 3.98
CA TRP A 299 -8.82 14.98 4.77
C TRP A 299 -9.77 14.56 5.90
N ASP A 300 -10.47 15.52 6.52
CA ASP A 300 -11.49 15.22 7.53
C ASP A 300 -12.66 14.43 6.94
N GLU A 301 -12.96 14.57 5.64
CA GLU A 301 -14.13 13.96 4.99
C GLU A 301 -13.92 12.47 4.66
N ILE A 302 -12.70 11.95 4.82
CA ILE A 302 -12.35 10.54 4.58
C ILE A 302 -12.02 9.76 5.87
N ASN A 303 -12.15 10.40 7.04
CA ASN A 303 -11.96 9.77 8.34
C ASN A 303 -13.22 8.99 8.78
N GLY A 304 -13.05 7.69 9.01
CA GLY A 304 -14.13 6.71 9.16
C GLY A 304 -14.72 6.32 7.81
N GLY A 305 -15.38 5.17 7.68
CA GLY A 305 -16.01 4.77 6.42
C GLY A 305 -16.05 3.26 6.19
N GLN A 306 -16.37 2.87 4.96
CA GLN A 306 -16.50 1.48 4.54
C GLN A 306 -15.97 1.25 3.13
N CYS A 307 -15.32 0.11 2.89
CA CYS A 307 -14.70 -0.23 1.60
C CYS A 307 -15.68 -0.10 0.42
N THR A 308 -16.96 -0.43 0.62
CA THR A 308 -18.01 -0.31 -0.40
C THR A 308 -18.18 1.13 -0.91
N HIS A 309 -18.09 2.13 -0.04
CA HIS A 309 -18.16 3.53 -0.45
C HIS A 309 -16.93 3.92 -1.29
N ALA A 310 -15.74 3.44 -0.92
CA ALA A 310 -14.52 3.69 -1.67
C ALA A 310 -14.59 3.04 -3.05
N TRP A 311 -15.03 1.79 -3.14
CA TRP A 311 -15.19 1.11 -4.42
C TRP A 311 -16.23 1.78 -5.32
N SER A 312 -17.32 2.33 -4.79
CA SER A 312 -18.23 3.14 -5.62
C SER A 312 -17.52 4.33 -6.27
N ILE A 313 -16.67 5.04 -5.52
CA ILE A 313 -15.90 6.18 -6.05
C ILE A 313 -14.81 5.72 -7.02
N LEU A 314 -14.09 4.64 -6.70
CA LEU A 314 -12.98 4.14 -7.52
C LEU A 314 -13.44 3.46 -8.81
N THR A 315 -14.63 2.85 -8.82
CA THR A 315 -15.07 1.97 -9.92
C THR A 315 -16.38 2.39 -10.58
N GLY A 316 -17.12 3.33 -9.98
CA GLY A 316 -18.46 3.72 -10.43
C GLY A 316 -19.55 2.68 -10.14
N CYS A 317 -19.25 1.63 -9.37
CA CYS A 317 -20.21 0.58 -9.06
C CYS A 317 -21.28 1.08 -8.06
N LYS A 318 -22.55 1.04 -8.48
CA LYS A 318 -23.72 1.26 -7.60
C LYS A 318 -24.04 0.03 -6.75
N GLU A 319 -23.85 -1.15 -7.32
CA GLU A 319 -24.16 -2.45 -6.74
C GLU A 319 -23.06 -2.89 -5.77
N THR A 320 -22.92 -2.12 -4.70
CA THR A 320 -22.05 -2.47 -3.57
C THR A 320 -22.90 -2.96 -2.41
N TYR A 321 -22.45 -4.03 -1.76
CA TYR A 321 -23.21 -4.70 -0.70
C TYR A 321 -22.39 -4.87 0.56
N GLU A 322 -23.08 -4.83 1.69
CA GLU A 322 -22.56 -5.27 2.98
C GLU A 322 -23.36 -6.47 3.44
N ILE A 323 -22.68 -7.59 3.63
CA ILE A 323 -23.25 -8.83 4.14
C ILE A 323 -22.90 -8.91 5.62
N ARG A 324 -23.94 -9.07 6.46
CA ARG A 324 -23.78 -9.12 7.92
C ARG A 324 -24.39 -10.39 8.49
N ALA A 325 -23.77 -10.92 9.53
CA ALA A 325 -24.38 -11.98 10.33
C ALA A 325 -25.70 -11.48 10.97
N ALA A 326 -26.75 -12.31 10.92
CA ALA A 326 -28.06 -12.01 11.49
C ALA A 326 -28.23 -12.49 12.95
N GLY A 327 -27.23 -13.19 13.50
CA GLY A 327 -27.21 -13.67 14.89
C GLY A 327 -27.86 -15.05 15.13
N ASP A 328 -28.45 -15.64 14.09
CA ASP A 328 -29.07 -16.99 14.10
C ASP A 328 -28.27 -18.02 13.28
N GLY A 329 -27.02 -17.68 12.93
CA GLY A 329 -26.17 -18.48 12.03
C GLY A 329 -26.42 -18.23 10.54
N THR A 330 -27.30 -17.29 10.19
CA THR A 330 -27.53 -16.85 8.81
C THR A 330 -26.97 -15.45 8.55
N TYR A 331 -26.92 -15.07 7.27
CA TYR A 331 -26.38 -13.81 6.79
C TYR A 331 -27.38 -13.07 5.92
N GLN A 332 -27.47 -11.76 6.10
CA GLN A 332 -28.32 -10.86 5.32
C GLN A 332 -27.50 -10.03 4.34
N CYS A 333 -28.05 -9.77 3.15
CA CYS A 333 -27.47 -8.88 2.15
C CYS A 333 -28.06 -7.48 2.28
N LEU A 334 -27.21 -6.47 2.44
CA LEU A 334 -27.60 -5.08 2.62
C LEU A 334 -26.96 -4.18 1.55
N GLY A 335 -27.63 -3.10 1.16
CA GLY A 335 -27.12 -2.18 0.15
C GLY A 335 -27.83 -0.83 0.15
N LYS A 336 -27.55 0.00 -0.86
CA LYS A 336 -27.99 1.40 -0.94
C LYS A 336 -29.19 1.63 -1.86
N TYR A 337 -29.78 0.58 -2.40
CA TYR A 337 -31.04 0.68 -3.14
C TYR A 337 -32.20 0.62 -2.18
N ASN A 338 -33.14 1.56 -2.28
CA ASN A 338 -34.34 1.58 -1.46
C ASN A 338 -35.44 0.76 -2.17
N PRO A 339 -35.77 -0.45 -1.68
CA PRO A 339 -36.77 -1.30 -2.32
C PRO A 339 -38.21 -0.78 -2.14
N ASN A 340 -38.45 0.11 -1.18
CA ASN A 340 -39.79 0.67 -0.93
C ASN A 340 -40.13 1.77 -1.93
N GLU A 341 -39.11 2.47 -2.44
CA GLU A 341 -39.25 3.58 -3.38
C GLU A 341 -38.73 3.25 -4.78
N ASP A 342 -38.24 2.03 -5.00
CA ASP A 342 -37.70 1.51 -6.25
C ASP A 342 -36.63 2.44 -6.86
N LYS A 343 -35.71 2.91 -6.02
CA LYS A 343 -34.65 3.85 -6.43
C LYS A 343 -33.38 3.71 -5.60
N TRP A 344 -32.25 4.13 -6.16
CA TRP A 344 -31.01 4.29 -5.43
C TRP A 344 -31.07 5.48 -4.48
N GLU A 345 -30.53 5.31 -3.26
CA GLU A 345 -30.38 6.40 -2.30
C GLU A 345 -29.38 7.44 -2.80
N ALA A 346 -29.65 8.71 -2.52
CA ALA A 346 -28.74 9.79 -2.87
C ALA A 346 -27.39 9.61 -2.16
N GLN A 347 -26.30 9.63 -2.91
CA GLN A 347 -24.95 9.50 -2.39
C GLN A 347 -24.19 10.82 -2.58
N ALA A 348 -23.13 10.98 -1.79
CA ALA A 348 -22.18 12.08 -1.91
C ALA A 348 -20.76 11.53 -1.74
N ASN A 349 -19.75 12.21 -2.32
CA ASN A 349 -18.35 11.76 -2.24
C ASN A 349 -17.85 11.73 -0.79
N SER A 350 -18.25 12.71 0.02
CA SER A 350 -18.01 12.67 1.47
C SER A 350 -18.97 11.71 2.15
N ILE A 351 -18.41 10.74 2.88
CA ILE A 351 -19.15 9.82 3.73
C ILE A 351 -20.06 10.55 4.74
N LYS A 352 -19.66 11.74 5.20
CA LYS A 352 -20.37 12.51 6.23
C LYS A 352 -21.65 13.15 5.68
N LYS A 353 -21.74 13.25 4.35
CA LYS A 353 -22.86 13.84 3.61
C LYS A 353 -23.67 12.79 2.86
N SER A 354 -23.14 11.58 2.71
CA SER A 354 -23.80 10.48 2.01
C SER A 354 -24.90 9.83 2.87
N PHE A 355 -25.85 9.15 2.24
CA PHE A 355 -26.85 8.36 2.97
C PHE A 355 -26.14 7.27 3.81
N PRO A 356 -26.35 7.26 5.14
CA PRO A 356 -25.62 6.35 6.03
C PRO A 356 -26.33 5.00 6.23
N GLY A 357 -27.58 4.87 5.77
CA GLY A 357 -28.38 3.67 5.97
C GLY A 357 -28.08 2.58 4.94
N LEU A 358 -28.58 1.38 5.22
CA LEU A 358 -28.62 0.28 4.28
C LEU A 358 -29.99 -0.39 4.33
N TRP A 359 -30.43 -0.88 3.17
CA TRP A 359 -31.68 -1.61 3.00
C TRP A 359 -31.40 -3.10 2.80
N PRO A 360 -32.30 -4.00 3.24
CA PRO A 360 -32.29 -5.38 2.79
C PRO A 360 -32.35 -5.45 1.27
N MET A 361 -31.46 -6.25 0.69
CA MET A 361 -31.28 -6.35 -0.76
C MET A 361 -31.55 -7.77 -1.24
N LYS A 362 -32.01 -7.86 -2.49
CA LYS A 362 -31.83 -9.10 -3.25
C LYS A 362 -30.34 -9.38 -3.35
N TRP A 363 -29.96 -10.64 -3.22
CA TRP A 363 -28.60 -11.08 -3.51
C TRP A 363 -28.20 -10.74 -4.96
N PRO A 364 -26.92 -10.41 -5.21
CA PRO A 364 -26.39 -10.24 -6.56
C PRO A 364 -26.73 -11.44 -7.44
N ASP A 365 -26.93 -11.21 -8.74
CA ASP A 365 -27.34 -12.27 -9.67
C ASP A 365 -26.29 -13.38 -9.78
N VAL A 366 -25.01 -13.05 -9.62
CA VAL A 366 -23.92 -14.03 -9.53
C VAL A 366 -24.03 -14.83 -8.24
N GLY A 367 -24.12 -16.16 -8.36
CA GLY A 367 -24.25 -17.09 -7.24
C GLY A 367 -25.67 -17.18 -6.66
N VAL A 368 -26.69 -16.66 -7.34
CA VAL A 368 -28.08 -16.63 -6.82
C VAL A 368 -28.70 -18.03 -6.61
N GLU A 369 -28.21 -19.06 -7.32
CA GLU A 369 -28.73 -20.43 -7.26
C GLU A 369 -28.53 -21.14 -5.91
N TYR A 370 -27.54 -20.72 -5.12
CA TYR A 370 -27.19 -21.32 -3.82
C TYR A 370 -28.04 -20.78 -2.65
N GLY A 371 -29.37 -20.70 -2.81
CA GLY A 371 -30.22 -20.17 -1.74
C GLY A 371 -31.67 -19.85 -2.09
N VAL A 372 -32.23 -20.36 -3.19
CA VAL A 372 -33.64 -20.09 -3.50
C VAL A 372 -34.55 -20.86 -2.52
N VAL A 373 -34.94 -20.20 -1.43
CA VAL A 373 -36.06 -20.62 -0.58
C VAL A 373 -37.29 -19.85 -1.07
N ASP A 374 -38.11 -20.49 -1.89
CA ASP A 374 -39.47 -20.07 -2.30
C ASP A 374 -39.72 -18.56 -2.48
N GLY A 375 -39.20 -17.97 -3.56
CA GLY A 375 -39.72 -16.71 -4.11
C GLY A 375 -39.58 -15.45 -3.24
N GLU A 376 -38.98 -15.52 -2.06
CA GLU A 376 -38.80 -14.35 -1.18
C GLU A 376 -37.53 -13.56 -1.56
N LYS A 377 -37.74 -12.27 -1.87
CA LYS A 377 -36.73 -11.35 -2.43
C LYS A 377 -35.61 -10.98 -1.45
N PHE A 378 -35.75 -11.22 -0.14
CA PHE A 378 -34.88 -10.68 0.93
C PHE A 378 -34.58 -11.72 2.04
N HIS A 379 -34.34 -12.98 1.69
CA HIS A 379 -34.06 -14.01 2.69
C HIS A 379 -32.58 -14.04 3.11
N ASN A 380 -32.33 -14.47 4.35
CA ASN A 380 -30.99 -14.73 4.85
C ASN A 380 -30.50 -16.11 4.38
N VAL A 381 -29.19 -16.24 4.18
CA VAL A 381 -28.57 -17.50 3.73
C VAL A 381 -27.66 -18.10 4.79
N SER A 382 -27.42 -19.40 4.72
CA SER A 382 -26.48 -20.10 5.60
C SER A 382 -25.02 -19.69 5.32
N ALA A 383 -24.11 -19.99 6.25
CA ALA A 383 -22.67 -19.81 6.03
C ALA A 383 -22.16 -20.59 4.79
N ASP A 384 -22.65 -21.82 4.61
CA ASP A 384 -22.30 -22.66 3.45
C ASP A 384 -22.74 -22.00 2.14
N ASP A 385 -23.97 -21.52 2.08
CA ASP A 385 -24.51 -20.87 0.89
C ASP A 385 -23.83 -19.51 0.61
N LEU A 386 -23.50 -18.77 1.66
CA LEU A 386 -22.72 -17.54 1.53
C LEU A 386 -21.32 -17.84 0.97
N PHE A 387 -20.66 -18.89 1.42
CA PHE A 387 -19.34 -19.26 0.91
C PHE A 387 -19.37 -19.58 -0.59
N LYS A 388 -20.39 -20.31 -1.06
CA LYS A 388 -20.61 -20.57 -2.49
C LYS A 388 -20.78 -19.27 -3.28
N LYS A 389 -21.49 -18.28 -2.71
CA LYS A 389 -21.62 -16.95 -3.32
C LYS A 389 -20.28 -16.23 -3.39
N ILE A 390 -19.46 -16.27 -2.33
CA ILE A 390 -18.11 -15.69 -2.32
C ILE A 390 -17.24 -16.33 -3.41
N ALA A 391 -17.25 -17.66 -3.53
CA ALA A 391 -16.53 -18.38 -4.58
C ALA A 391 -17.01 -17.97 -5.99
N ALA A 392 -18.34 -17.83 -6.18
CA ALA A 392 -18.90 -17.36 -7.43
C ALA A 392 -18.50 -15.91 -7.77
N TRP A 393 -18.49 -15.00 -6.78
CA TRP A 393 -18.06 -13.62 -6.96
C TRP A 393 -16.57 -13.52 -7.31
N ASP A 394 -15.73 -14.32 -6.65
CA ASP A 394 -14.29 -14.37 -6.97
C ASP A 394 -14.06 -14.91 -8.40
N ALA A 395 -14.79 -15.96 -8.79
CA ALA A 395 -14.73 -16.52 -10.14
C ALA A 395 -15.17 -15.52 -11.22
N ASN A 396 -16.00 -14.53 -10.87
CA ASN A 396 -16.46 -13.46 -11.76
C ASN A 396 -15.70 -12.14 -11.56
N ASN A 397 -14.51 -12.19 -10.94
CA ASN A 397 -13.61 -11.04 -10.79
C ASN A 397 -14.24 -9.85 -10.05
N TYR A 398 -15.15 -10.10 -9.11
CA TYR A 398 -15.67 -9.07 -8.21
C TYR A 398 -14.64 -8.75 -7.10
N ILE A 399 -14.67 -7.52 -6.59
CA ILE A 399 -13.87 -7.12 -5.43
C ILE A 399 -14.63 -7.56 -4.17
N ILE A 400 -13.94 -8.30 -3.29
CA ILE A 400 -14.52 -8.85 -2.07
C ILE A 400 -13.60 -8.46 -0.91
N GLY A 401 -14.18 -7.90 0.13
CA GLY A 401 -13.50 -7.58 1.39
C GLY A 401 -14.19 -8.26 2.56
N ALA A 402 -13.47 -8.37 3.66
CA ALA A 402 -13.97 -8.93 4.91
C ALA A 402 -13.59 -8.01 6.07
N GLY A 403 -14.46 -7.89 7.07
CA GLY A 403 -14.26 -7.04 8.23
C GLY A 403 -14.36 -7.83 9.52
N THR A 404 -13.42 -7.56 10.44
CA THR A 404 -13.43 -8.12 11.80
C THR A 404 -14.28 -7.25 12.73
N GLY A 405 -14.82 -7.86 13.78
CA GLY A 405 -15.54 -7.14 14.83
C GLY A 405 -14.58 -6.39 15.76
N GLY A 406 -15.09 -5.38 16.49
CA GLY A 406 -14.29 -4.64 17.49
C GLY A 406 -14.43 -3.12 17.36
N SER A 407 -13.94 -2.38 18.35
CA SER A 407 -13.62 -0.96 18.17
C SER A 407 -12.35 -0.90 17.31
N GLY A 408 -12.35 -0.17 16.17
CA GLY A 408 -11.24 -0.08 15.20
C GLY A 408 -9.92 0.49 15.74
N ASP A 409 -9.41 -0.15 16.80
CA ASP A 409 -8.11 -0.03 17.42
C ASP A 409 -7.25 -1.13 16.76
N ASP A 410 -6.57 -0.76 15.68
CA ASP A 410 -5.73 -1.63 14.84
C ASP A 410 -4.45 -2.12 15.54
N THR A 411 -4.32 -1.85 16.85
CA THR A 411 -3.21 -2.29 17.69
C THR A 411 -3.48 -3.62 18.41
N ARG A 412 -4.68 -4.18 18.25
CA ARG A 412 -5.08 -5.45 18.85
C ARG A 412 -5.38 -6.48 17.78
N ASP A 413 -5.04 -7.71 18.09
CA ASP A 413 -5.41 -8.87 17.28
C ASP A 413 -5.94 -10.01 18.16
N THR A 414 -6.64 -10.93 17.52
CA THR A 414 -7.01 -12.24 18.07
C THR A 414 -6.49 -13.31 17.12
N ASP A 415 -5.54 -14.13 17.59
CA ASP A 415 -4.87 -15.16 16.78
C ASP A 415 -4.21 -14.56 15.51
N GLY A 416 -3.58 -13.38 15.61
CA GLY A 416 -2.94 -12.68 14.49
C GLY A 416 -3.90 -11.92 13.56
N ILE A 417 -5.21 -12.03 13.78
CA ILE A 417 -6.22 -11.28 13.04
C ILE A 417 -6.55 -9.96 13.76
N VAL A 418 -6.27 -8.83 13.11
CA VAL A 418 -6.45 -7.47 13.66
C VAL A 418 -7.93 -7.16 13.89
N ASP A 419 -8.27 -6.66 15.07
CA ASP A 419 -9.63 -6.29 15.47
C ASP A 419 -10.09 -4.99 14.79
N GLY A 420 -11.36 -4.94 14.38
CA GLY A 420 -11.96 -3.76 13.72
C GLY A 420 -11.26 -3.32 12.42
N HIS A 421 -10.64 -4.25 11.70
CA HIS A 421 -9.85 -4.02 10.49
C HIS A 421 -10.48 -4.66 9.25
N ALA A 422 -10.13 -4.12 8.08
CA ALA A 422 -10.65 -4.60 6.80
C ALA A 422 -9.57 -5.35 6.01
N TYR A 423 -9.93 -6.55 5.57
CA TYR A 423 -9.11 -7.47 4.79
C TYR A 423 -9.68 -7.66 3.38
N THR A 424 -8.86 -8.16 2.46
CA THR A 424 -9.31 -8.49 1.09
C THR A 424 -9.42 -10.00 0.91
N VAL A 425 -10.52 -10.48 0.33
CA VAL A 425 -10.65 -11.88 -0.09
C VAL A 425 -10.07 -12.01 -1.50
N LEU A 426 -8.96 -12.73 -1.63
CA LEU A 426 -8.23 -12.90 -2.89
C LEU A 426 -8.76 -14.07 -3.71
N ARG A 427 -9.06 -15.18 -3.03
CA ARG A 427 -9.51 -16.42 -3.62
C ARG A 427 -10.49 -17.14 -2.72
N ALA A 428 -11.48 -17.81 -3.31
CA ALA A 428 -12.34 -18.74 -2.60
C ALA A 428 -12.58 -19.99 -3.45
N HIS A 429 -12.36 -21.16 -2.86
CA HIS A 429 -12.46 -22.45 -3.53
C HIS A 429 -13.28 -23.43 -2.69
N GLU A 430 -14.31 -23.99 -3.31
CA GLU A 430 -15.10 -25.08 -2.74
C GLU A 430 -14.40 -26.43 -2.96
N ASP A 431 -14.57 -27.35 -2.00
CA ASP A 431 -14.17 -28.77 -2.08
C ASP A 431 -12.81 -28.99 -2.77
N VAL A 432 -11.77 -28.36 -2.23
CA VAL A 432 -10.45 -28.32 -2.86
C VAL A 432 -9.90 -29.74 -3.04
N ALA A 433 -9.64 -30.12 -4.30
CA ALA A 433 -9.16 -31.46 -4.65
C ALA A 433 -10.07 -32.62 -4.19
N GLY A 434 -11.38 -32.37 -4.00
CA GLY A 434 -12.34 -33.39 -3.56
C GLY A 434 -12.15 -33.81 -2.10
N SER A 435 -11.53 -32.96 -1.28
CA SER A 435 -11.18 -33.25 0.11
C SER A 435 -12.30 -32.93 1.11
N GLY A 436 -13.34 -32.21 0.68
CA GLY A 436 -14.36 -31.61 1.53
C GLY A 436 -13.92 -30.31 2.22
N PHE A 437 -12.76 -29.73 1.85
CA PHE A 437 -12.29 -28.47 2.44
C PHE A 437 -12.64 -27.29 1.54
N ASP A 438 -13.42 -26.38 2.09
CA ASP A 438 -13.71 -25.06 1.53
C ASP A 438 -12.64 -24.08 2.02
N MET A 439 -11.89 -23.48 1.09
CA MET A 439 -10.68 -22.72 1.39
C MET A 439 -10.77 -21.30 0.86
N VAL A 440 -10.34 -20.34 1.68
CA VAL A 440 -10.28 -18.92 1.31
C VAL A 440 -8.87 -18.38 1.55
N GLN A 441 -8.41 -17.54 0.62
CA GLN A 441 -7.17 -16.79 0.73
C GLN A 441 -7.51 -15.34 1.02
N VAL A 442 -6.90 -14.78 2.06
CA VAL A 442 -7.18 -13.43 2.56
C VAL A 442 -5.89 -12.63 2.59
N ARG A 443 -5.95 -11.32 2.32
CA ARG A 443 -4.85 -10.37 2.50
C ARG A 443 -5.13 -9.39 3.63
N ASN A 444 -4.18 -9.23 4.53
CA ASN A 444 -4.04 -8.06 5.39
C ASN A 444 -3.42 -6.88 4.60
N PRO A 445 -4.12 -5.76 4.41
CA PRO A 445 -3.60 -4.63 3.65
C PRO A 445 -2.39 -3.91 4.30
N HIS A 446 -2.03 -4.24 5.54
CA HIS A 446 -0.76 -3.80 6.13
C HIS A 446 0.46 -4.52 5.54
N GLY A 447 0.26 -5.58 4.75
CA GLY A 447 1.33 -6.34 4.10
C GLY A 447 2.19 -7.18 5.04
N HIS A 448 1.73 -7.36 6.29
CA HIS A 448 2.29 -8.21 7.32
C HIS A 448 1.20 -8.61 8.32
N GLY A 449 1.46 -9.60 9.17
CA GLY A 449 0.52 -10.04 10.19
C GLY A 449 -0.59 -10.91 9.60
N GLU A 450 -0.52 -12.18 9.94
CA GLU A 450 -1.29 -13.28 9.34
C GLU A 450 -1.97 -14.10 10.44
N LEU A 451 -2.88 -15.00 10.06
CA LEU A 451 -3.49 -15.93 11.02
C LEU A 451 -2.38 -16.74 11.73
N GLU A 452 -2.41 -16.75 13.06
CA GLU A 452 -1.48 -17.52 13.88
C GLU A 452 -2.14 -18.78 14.46
N ASN A 453 -1.42 -19.89 14.45
CA ASN A 453 -1.86 -21.18 15.00
C ASN A 453 -3.13 -21.74 14.31
N GLY A 454 -3.32 -21.39 13.04
CA GLY A 454 -4.36 -21.92 12.18
C GLY A 454 -4.07 -23.36 11.76
N TYR A 455 -5.08 -24.06 11.22
CA TYR A 455 -4.82 -25.38 10.63
C TYR A 455 -4.17 -25.26 9.23
N TRP A 456 -4.45 -24.15 8.54
CA TRP A 456 -4.02 -23.84 7.18
C TRP A 456 -3.22 -22.53 7.06
N ASP A 457 -2.78 -21.95 8.18
CA ASP A 457 -1.80 -20.87 8.16
C ASP A 457 -0.48 -21.35 7.53
N ASP A 458 0.47 -20.44 7.34
CA ASP A 458 1.64 -20.69 6.51
C ASP A 458 2.49 -21.88 6.98
N ASP A 459 2.63 -22.09 8.28
CA ASP A 459 3.33 -23.23 8.91
C ASP A 459 2.39 -24.31 9.48
N GLY A 460 1.09 -24.21 9.19
CA GLY A 460 0.04 -25.09 9.70
C GLY A 460 0.17 -26.55 9.26
N PRO A 461 -0.27 -27.50 10.11
CA PRO A 461 -0.13 -28.93 9.85
C PRO A 461 -0.99 -29.43 8.67
N GLY A 462 -2.08 -28.73 8.32
CA GLY A 462 -3.02 -29.13 7.27
C GLY A 462 -2.34 -29.32 5.91
N TRP A 463 -1.31 -28.54 5.61
CA TRP A 463 -0.57 -28.65 4.35
C TRP A 463 0.14 -30.00 4.17
N ASP A 464 0.72 -30.53 5.24
CA ASP A 464 1.46 -31.79 5.20
C ASP A 464 0.52 -33.00 5.38
N GLU A 465 -0.57 -32.83 6.13
CA GLU A 465 -1.63 -33.84 6.28
C GLU A 465 -2.45 -34.03 5.00
N HIS A 466 -2.63 -32.98 4.21
CA HIS A 466 -3.43 -32.98 2.98
C HIS A 466 -2.64 -32.49 1.74
N PRO A 467 -1.68 -33.29 1.23
CA PRO A 467 -0.84 -32.90 0.12
C PRO A 467 -1.59 -32.64 -1.20
N GLY A 468 -2.81 -33.20 -1.35
CA GLY A 468 -3.70 -32.91 -2.47
C GLY A 468 -4.18 -31.44 -2.48
N VAL A 469 -4.55 -30.93 -1.31
CA VAL A 469 -4.96 -29.52 -1.11
C VAL A 469 -3.75 -28.60 -1.31
N LYS A 470 -2.61 -28.91 -0.69
CA LYS A 470 -1.35 -28.16 -0.88
C LYS A 470 -0.96 -28.06 -2.35
N LYS A 471 -1.07 -29.17 -3.10
CA LYS A 471 -0.77 -29.21 -4.53
C LYS A 471 -1.75 -28.36 -5.36
N ALA A 472 -3.03 -28.37 -4.99
CA ALA A 472 -4.07 -27.62 -5.71
C ALA A 472 -3.93 -26.10 -5.50
N LEU A 473 -3.75 -25.67 -4.25
CA LEU A 473 -3.70 -24.25 -3.88
C LEU A 473 -2.33 -23.62 -4.09
N ARG A 474 -1.26 -24.42 -3.99
CA ARG A 474 0.15 -23.97 -4.09
C ARG A 474 0.43 -22.78 -3.15
N PRO A 475 0.23 -22.95 -1.83
CA PRO A 475 0.45 -21.88 -0.87
C PRO A 475 1.91 -21.39 -0.95
N VAL A 476 2.09 -20.10 -0.69
CA VAL A 476 3.40 -19.47 -0.52
C VAL A 476 3.57 -19.28 0.97
N GLN A 477 4.67 -19.79 1.53
CA GLN A 477 4.95 -19.67 2.96
C GLN A 477 5.89 -18.48 3.16
N ARG A 478 5.32 -17.32 3.50
CA ARG A 478 6.05 -16.07 3.69
C ARG A 478 5.11 -15.06 4.35
N ASP A 479 5.58 -14.44 5.43
CA ASP A 479 4.94 -13.26 6.04
C ASP A 479 4.94 -12.09 5.03
N ASP A 480 3.82 -11.98 4.30
CA ASP A 480 3.53 -10.94 3.32
C ASP A 480 2.09 -10.43 3.43
N GLY A 481 1.40 -10.83 4.50
CA GLY A 481 0.02 -10.50 4.81
C GLY A 481 -0.98 -11.39 4.09
N ILE A 482 -0.56 -12.39 3.30
CA ILE A 482 -1.45 -13.26 2.52
C ILE A 482 -1.42 -14.68 3.07
N PHE A 483 -2.57 -15.15 3.56
CA PHE A 483 -2.68 -16.46 4.19
C PHE A 483 -3.97 -17.16 3.78
N TRP A 484 -3.94 -18.49 3.92
CA TRP A 484 -5.12 -19.34 3.70
C TRP A 484 -5.78 -19.67 5.03
N MET A 485 -7.09 -19.92 4.96
CA MET A 485 -7.86 -20.46 6.08
C MET A 485 -9.05 -21.28 5.53
N SER A 486 -9.62 -22.13 6.38
CA SER A 486 -10.89 -22.79 6.05
C SER A 486 -12.06 -21.81 6.08
N LYS A 487 -13.17 -22.19 5.44
CA LYS A 487 -14.45 -21.49 5.56
C LYS A 487 -14.88 -21.33 7.03
N GLU A 488 -14.70 -22.37 7.85
CA GLU A 488 -15.06 -22.35 9.27
C GLU A 488 -14.22 -21.34 10.06
N GLU A 489 -12.92 -21.28 9.80
CA GLU A 489 -12.02 -20.27 10.37
C GLU A 489 -12.42 -18.86 9.87
N PHE A 490 -12.70 -18.71 8.57
CA PHE A 490 -13.12 -17.43 8.01
C PHE A 490 -14.35 -16.85 8.70
N PHE A 491 -15.42 -17.63 8.85
CA PHE A 491 -16.63 -17.15 9.53
C PHE A 491 -16.49 -17.04 11.05
N LYS A 492 -15.44 -17.61 11.66
CA LYS A 492 -15.09 -17.37 13.06
C LYS A 492 -14.59 -15.93 13.27
N TYR A 493 -13.76 -15.42 12.37
CA TYR A 493 -13.12 -14.10 12.52
C TYR A 493 -13.85 -12.96 11.79
N PHE A 494 -14.44 -13.23 10.63
CA PHE A 494 -15.03 -12.21 9.76
C PHE A 494 -16.56 -12.20 9.87
N GLY A 495 -17.09 -11.24 10.63
CA GLY A 495 -18.53 -11.05 10.83
C GLY A 495 -19.23 -10.24 9.73
N SER A 496 -18.45 -9.51 8.94
CA SER A 496 -18.93 -8.65 7.85
C SER A 496 -18.18 -8.94 6.56
N ILE A 497 -18.88 -8.95 5.44
CA ILE A 497 -18.30 -9.08 4.10
C ILE A 497 -18.75 -7.89 3.26
N TYR A 498 -17.83 -7.32 2.50
CA TYR A 498 -18.05 -6.20 1.61
C TYR A 498 -17.91 -6.67 0.18
N LEU A 499 -18.83 -6.26 -0.69
CA LEU A 499 -18.81 -6.65 -2.10
C LEU A 499 -18.92 -5.43 -3.00
N CYS A 500 -18.04 -5.34 -4.00
CA CYS A 500 -18.26 -4.54 -5.20
C CYS A 500 -18.70 -5.48 -6.31
N ALA A 501 -19.99 -5.48 -6.66
CA ALA A 501 -20.53 -6.38 -7.68
C ALA A 501 -20.29 -5.83 -9.09
N LYS A 502 -19.02 -5.68 -9.45
CA LYS A 502 -18.56 -5.25 -10.77
C LYS A 502 -17.50 -6.21 -11.26
N ASP A 503 -17.67 -6.77 -12.46
CA ASP A 503 -16.60 -7.52 -13.11
C ASP A 503 -15.46 -6.55 -13.41
N MET A 504 -14.35 -6.71 -12.71
CA MET A 504 -13.20 -5.83 -12.89
C MET A 504 -12.56 -6.00 -14.27
N SER A 505 -12.86 -7.08 -14.99
CA SER A 505 -12.48 -7.25 -16.39
C SER A 505 -13.27 -6.33 -17.33
N GLU A 506 -14.52 -6.01 -16.99
CA GLU A 506 -15.30 -4.98 -17.67
C GLU A 506 -14.83 -3.59 -17.28
N PHE A 507 -14.58 -3.37 -15.98
CA PHE A 507 -14.00 -2.13 -15.50
C PHE A 507 -12.72 -1.76 -16.26
N LEU A 508 -11.84 -2.70 -16.60
CA LEU A 508 -10.61 -2.42 -17.33
C LEU A 508 -10.79 -2.20 -18.84
N ARG A 509 -11.95 -2.54 -19.40
CA ARG A 509 -12.26 -2.40 -20.84
C ARG A 509 -12.98 -1.09 -21.17
N ASP A 510 -13.82 -0.62 -20.25
CA ASP A 510 -14.48 0.69 -20.32
C ASP A 510 -13.46 1.83 -20.29
#